data_AF-A0A2T9YM20-F1
#
_entry.id   AF-A0A2T9YM20-F1
#
_cell.length_a   1.000
_cell.length_b   1.000
_cell.length_c   1.000
_cell.angle_alpha   90.00
_cell.angle_beta   90.00
_cell.angle_gamma   90.00
#
_symmetry.space_group_name_H-M   'P 1'
#
loop_
_entity.id
_entity.type
_entity.pdbx_description
1 polymer ?
#
loop_
_entity_poly.entity_id
_entity_poly.type
_entity_poly.pdbx_seq_one_letter_code
_entity_poly.pdbx_strand_id
1 'polypeptide(L)'
;MLLQIPPIPSSKSCPLEHIENTTKYILYQLEKQRGVQPQELPFTIDSSYYPWQLEEAIEREWSIDWLQAVIKASIKYIDHFDPDFETRPFVERYESLIANSSKALAELCGKTASSSLNVCIEVWDSAANKIPLIINEPDFSHADVGSKTWGSSVLLSRWISRNEFNISKYSNLLEIGCGTGLCSLSVSRMLLNSSKNHCLTITDYLDSLLDSVKKSFLLTFKHKNIIWDNNQTHIDSNLHLEILKCDWFSINPILNNNHSKPSNSNQVNETNNSLSLSFIEPPVANYHDLNCEPQIYDEKSVYHNYNWEKSFESYDCIIASDVLYEIEHALIIPRMINYLLARSITSAFKSSETFTFINKAEFNSADITSSKVLHDLIDQIDCPIFVIVAPLRKTHWNEINTFESEMVKFDFKNIYQKDISLQQDLEIWAEGLLNNTSVKFEDIKSIISSKTDDNNDNDLYRLDSSIDELCTETKMAVMDIMNNCKKDPLMKNKKSQYFIKNKSKKLWSWIKNKIGRGFIPISNGPVLGTDGNLIIVQNQKLLVWAKHFEGLAEDSTGNKPSRDTLPECNDIITWESIKIAIKATPNNKAAGIDGVPSEIWKICEN
;
A
#
# COMPACT_ATOMS: atom_id res chain seq x y z
N MET A 1 -28.52 7.64 -22.43
CA MET A 1 -28.01 7.36 -23.80
C MET A 1 -26.51 7.63 -23.86
N LEU A 2 -25.66 6.73 -24.37
CA LEU A 2 -24.21 7.00 -24.41
C LEU A 2 -23.86 8.03 -25.48
N LEU A 3 -23.06 9.03 -25.11
CA LEU A 3 -22.50 10.00 -26.06
C LEU A 3 -21.35 9.36 -26.84
N GLN A 4 -21.28 9.65 -28.15
CA GLN A 4 -20.18 9.18 -29.01
C GLN A 4 -18.92 10.05 -28.89
N ILE A 5 -19.06 11.29 -28.40
CA ILE A 5 -17.98 12.27 -28.26
C ILE A 5 -18.14 12.96 -26.89
N PRO A 6 -17.05 13.31 -26.19
CA PRO A 6 -17.15 14.07 -24.95
C PRO A 6 -17.91 15.40 -25.15
N PRO A 7 -18.77 15.80 -24.20
CA PRO A 7 -19.49 17.07 -24.28
C PRO A 7 -18.50 18.25 -24.27
N ILE A 8 -18.70 19.24 -25.13
CA ILE A 8 -17.79 20.38 -25.30
C ILE A 8 -18.16 21.47 -24.27
N PRO A 9 -17.33 21.76 -23.24
CA PRO A 9 -17.75 22.58 -22.11
C PRO A 9 -18.10 24.03 -22.43
N SER A 10 -17.54 24.59 -23.51
CA SER A 10 -17.77 25.97 -23.95
C SER A 10 -18.87 26.12 -25.00
N SER A 11 -19.48 25.01 -25.44
CA SER A 11 -20.50 25.05 -26.49
C SER A 11 -21.87 25.41 -25.92
N LYS A 12 -22.48 26.47 -26.44
CA LYS A 12 -23.87 26.86 -26.10
C LYS A 12 -24.90 25.77 -26.44
N SER A 13 -24.57 24.87 -27.36
CA SER A 13 -25.45 23.76 -27.75
C SER A 13 -25.31 22.52 -26.86
N CYS A 14 -24.32 22.48 -25.96
CA CYS A 14 -24.10 21.35 -25.07
C CYS A 14 -24.89 21.55 -23.78
N PRO A 15 -25.86 20.68 -23.45
CA PRO A 15 -26.55 20.75 -22.17
C PRO A 15 -25.56 20.59 -21.01
N LEU A 16 -25.67 21.45 -19.99
CA LEU A 16 -24.85 21.38 -18.78
C LEU A 16 -24.92 20.01 -18.11
N GLU A 17 -26.11 19.40 -18.14
CA GLU A 17 -26.35 18.06 -17.60
C GLU A 17 -25.43 16.98 -18.21
N HIS A 18 -25.09 17.09 -19.50
CA HIS A 18 -24.19 16.12 -20.14
C HIS A 18 -22.77 16.23 -19.57
N ILE A 19 -22.33 17.45 -19.26
CA ILE A 19 -21.01 17.71 -18.64
C ILE A 19 -21.02 17.18 -17.21
N GLU A 20 -22.05 17.51 -16.43
CA GLU A 20 -22.22 17.02 -15.05
C GLU A 20 -22.26 15.50 -14.98
N ASN A 21 -23.04 14.84 -15.84
CA ASN A 21 -23.14 13.38 -15.88
C ASN A 21 -21.83 12.73 -16.32
N THR A 22 -21.09 13.36 -17.24
CA THR A 22 -19.75 12.87 -17.63
C THR A 22 -18.74 13.00 -16.49
N THR A 23 -18.72 14.14 -15.77
CA THR A 23 -17.86 14.30 -14.57
C THR A 23 -18.23 13.29 -13.47
N LYS A 24 -19.53 13.10 -13.20
CA LYS A 24 -20.02 12.10 -12.26
C LYS A 24 -19.60 10.67 -12.66
N TYR A 25 -19.65 10.36 -13.96
CA TYR A 25 -19.19 9.07 -14.47
C TYR A 25 -17.68 8.86 -14.26
N ILE A 26 -16.85 9.88 -14.47
CA ILE A 26 -15.40 9.82 -14.18
C ILE A 26 -15.18 9.51 -12.69
N LEU A 27 -15.84 10.24 -11.79
CA LEU A 27 -15.76 10.00 -10.35
C LEU A 27 -16.22 8.58 -9.96
N TYR A 28 -17.30 8.09 -10.58
CA TYR A 28 -17.76 6.71 -10.40
C TYR A 28 -16.70 5.68 -10.83
N GLN A 29 -16.01 5.91 -11.96
CA GLN A 29 -14.93 5.02 -12.41
C GLN A 29 -13.75 5.05 -11.44
N LEU A 30 -13.37 6.24 -10.94
CA LEU A 30 -12.31 6.39 -9.94
C LEU A 30 -12.66 5.66 -8.63
N GLU A 31 -13.89 5.81 -8.13
CA GLU A 31 -14.39 5.05 -6.97
C GLU A 31 -14.30 3.53 -7.18
N LYS A 32 -14.73 3.06 -8.36
CA LYS A 32 -14.64 1.65 -8.74
C LYS A 32 -13.20 1.17 -8.82
N GLN A 33 -12.27 1.97 -9.33
CA GLN A 33 -10.84 1.64 -9.36
C GLN A 33 -10.23 1.54 -7.97
N ARG A 34 -10.74 2.31 -7.00
CA ARG A 34 -10.40 2.20 -5.58
C ARG A 34 -11.06 1.00 -4.88
N GLY A 35 -11.87 0.21 -5.59
CA GLY A 35 -12.59 -0.94 -5.04
C GLY A 35 -13.75 -0.57 -4.10
N VAL A 36 -13.97 0.71 -3.82
CA VAL A 36 -15.11 1.16 -3.02
C VAL A 36 -16.36 0.88 -3.84
N GLN A 37 -17.42 0.35 -3.21
CA GLN A 37 -18.70 0.27 -3.90
C GLN A 37 -19.14 1.70 -4.20
N PRO A 38 -19.13 2.12 -5.48
CA PRO A 38 -19.54 3.46 -5.82
C PRO A 38 -21.01 3.60 -5.42
N GLN A 39 -21.43 4.80 -5.07
CA GLN A 39 -22.86 5.07 -5.04
C GLN A 39 -23.45 4.67 -6.40
N GLU A 40 -24.68 4.15 -6.43
CA GLU A 40 -25.35 3.84 -7.69
C GLU A 40 -25.15 5.00 -8.65
N LEU A 41 -24.93 4.69 -9.94
CA LEU A 41 -24.70 5.72 -10.95
C LEU A 41 -25.76 6.80 -10.75
N PRO A 42 -25.35 8.06 -10.47
CA PRO A 42 -26.25 9.09 -9.93
C PRO A 42 -27.28 9.60 -10.96
N PHE A 43 -27.45 8.88 -12.06
CA PHE A 43 -28.28 9.21 -13.18
C PHE A 43 -28.79 7.93 -13.85
N THR A 44 -29.99 7.99 -14.46
CA THR A 44 -30.66 6.84 -15.06
C THR A 44 -29.97 6.42 -16.37
N ILE A 45 -30.30 5.22 -16.87
CA ILE A 45 -29.83 4.72 -18.18
C ILE A 45 -30.12 5.72 -19.33
N ASP A 46 -31.14 6.55 -19.16
CA ASP A 46 -31.55 7.56 -20.15
C ASP A 46 -30.64 8.79 -20.17
N SER A 47 -29.93 9.09 -19.08
CA SER A 47 -29.04 10.24 -19.01
C SER A 47 -27.87 10.14 -19.98
N SER A 48 -27.50 11.27 -20.58
CA SER A 48 -26.41 11.35 -21.55
C SER A 48 -25.08 11.67 -20.89
N TYR A 49 -24.09 10.80 -21.09
CA TYR A 49 -22.72 10.96 -20.61
C TYR A 49 -21.73 10.30 -21.57
N TYR A 50 -20.46 10.71 -21.49
CA TYR A 50 -19.37 10.07 -22.24
C TYR A 50 -18.68 8.98 -21.38
N PRO A 51 -18.61 7.72 -21.85
CA PRO A 51 -18.14 6.60 -21.04
C PRO A 51 -16.61 6.42 -21.11
N TRP A 52 -15.85 7.36 -20.52
CA TRP A 52 -14.38 7.29 -20.43
C TRP A 52 -13.86 5.93 -19.93
N GLN A 53 -12.79 5.42 -20.56
CA GLN A 53 -12.07 4.22 -20.13
C GLN A 53 -10.75 4.59 -19.46
N LEU A 54 -10.81 4.95 -18.18
CA LEU A 54 -9.67 5.54 -17.46
C LEU A 54 -8.47 4.58 -17.30
N GLU A 55 -8.64 3.27 -17.51
CA GLU A 55 -7.53 2.30 -17.54
C GLU A 55 -6.65 2.44 -18.79
N GLU A 56 -7.18 3.00 -19.87
CA GLU A 56 -6.43 3.26 -21.10
C GLU A 56 -5.71 4.60 -20.98
N ALA A 57 -4.37 4.58 -21.09
CA ALA A 57 -3.54 5.76 -20.83
C ALA A 57 -3.92 6.99 -21.67
N ILE A 58 -4.36 6.78 -22.93
CA ILE A 58 -4.77 7.86 -23.85
C ILE A 58 -6.10 8.46 -23.42
N GLU A 59 -7.10 7.61 -23.12
CA GLU A 59 -8.41 8.06 -22.63
C GLU A 59 -8.26 8.81 -21.31
N ARG A 60 -7.36 8.35 -20.44
CA ARG A 60 -7.02 9.03 -19.20
C ARG A 60 -6.43 10.43 -19.44
N GLU A 61 -5.47 10.56 -20.35
CA GLU A 61 -4.87 11.85 -20.71
C GLU A 61 -5.91 12.81 -21.30
N TRP A 62 -6.74 12.33 -22.23
CA TRP A 62 -7.83 13.14 -22.78
C TRP A 62 -8.87 13.54 -21.74
N SER A 63 -9.15 12.67 -20.75
CA SER A 63 -10.05 13.00 -19.66
C SER A 63 -9.48 14.12 -18.77
N ILE A 64 -8.16 14.16 -18.57
CA ILE A 64 -7.47 15.23 -17.83
C ILE A 64 -7.64 16.56 -18.57
N ASP A 65 -7.34 16.60 -19.87
CA ASP A 65 -7.50 17.81 -20.70
C ASP A 65 -8.96 18.29 -20.72
N TRP A 66 -9.90 17.34 -20.81
CA TRP A 66 -11.33 17.63 -20.78
C TRP A 66 -11.76 18.23 -19.43
N LEU A 67 -11.31 17.68 -18.30
CA LEU A 67 -11.60 18.22 -16.96
C LEU A 67 -11.04 19.63 -16.78
N GLN A 68 -9.83 19.89 -17.27
CA GLN A 68 -9.24 21.23 -17.26
C GLN A 68 -10.09 22.22 -18.07
N ALA A 69 -10.58 21.80 -19.25
CA ALA A 69 -11.47 22.60 -20.07
C ALA A 69 -12.83 22.86 -19.39
N VAL A 70 -13.38 21.87 -18.67
CA VAL A 70 -14.60 22.02 -17.86
C VAL A 70 -14.39 23.07 -16.77
N ILE A 71 -13.34 22.97 -15.97
CA ILE A 71 -13.05 23.93 -14.89
C ILE A 71 -12.92 25.35 -15.45
N LYS A 72 -12.13 25.52 -16.52
CA LYS A 72 -11.93 26.82 -17.17
C LYS A 72 -13.23 27.41 -17.71
N ALA A 73 -14.07 26.58 -18.35
CA ALA A 73 -15.36 27.03 -18.86
C ALA A 73 -16.31 27.43 -17.72
N SER A 74 -16.41 26.62 -16.67
CA SER A 74 -17.26 26.89 -15.50
C SER A 74 -16.89 28.18 -14.77
N ILE A 75 -15.59 28.43 -14.53
CA ILE A 75 -15.12 29.69 -13.93
C ILE A 75 -15.58 30.87 -14.79
N LYS A 76 -15.36 30.79 -16.11
CA LYS A 76 -15.81 31.84 -17.03
C LYS A 76 -17.33 32.04 -16.96
N TYR A 77 -18.13 30.98 -16.87
CA TYR A 77 -19.58 31.11 -16.76
C TYR A 77 -19.98 31.83 -15.46
N ILE A 78 -19.40 31.45 -14.32
CA ILE A 78 -19.66 32.11 -13.02
C ILE A 78 -19.35 33.61 -13.11
N ASP A 79 -18.20 33.99 -13.70
CA ASP A 79 -17.81 35.40 -13.86
C ASP A 79 -18.79 36.25 -14.70
N HIS A 80 -19.63 35.61 -15.53
CA HIS A 80 -20.62 36.32 -16.36
C HIS A 80 -22.01 36.44 -15.71
N PHE A 81 -22.26 35.76 -14.59
CA PHE A 81 -23.51 35.88 -13.86
C PHE A 81 -23.40 36.97 -12.79
N ASP A 82 -24.36 37.89 -12.77
CA ASP A 82 -24.59 38.76 -11.60
C ASP A 82 -25.23 37.88 -10.51
N PRO A 83 -24.66 37.79 -9.30
CA PRO A 83 -25.16 36.92 -8.22
C PRO A 83 -26.47 37.45 -7.61
N ASP A 84 -27.51 37.57 -8.43
CA ASP A 84 -28.89 37.79 -7.99
C ASP A 84 -29.55 36.46 -7.58
N PHE A 85 -30.79 36.55 -7.08
CA PHE A 85 -31.53 35.39 -6.61
C PHE A 85 -31.91 34.41 -7.74
N GLU A 86 -32.01 34.87 -8.99
CA GLU A 86 -32.46 34.05 -10.13
C GLU A 86 -31.32 33.24 -10.74
N THR A 87 -30.09 33.75 -10.73
CA THR A 87 -28.90 33.07 -11.29
C THR A 87 -28.23 32.13 -10.28
N ARG A 88 -28.47 32.31 -8.98
CA ARG A 88 -27.85 31.54 -7.90
C ARG A 88 -27.87 30.00 -8.10
N PRO A 89 -29.00 29.36 -8.51
CA PRO A 89 -28.99 27.92 -8.74
C PRO A 89 -28.05 27.47 -9.85
N PHE A 90 -27.78 28.31 -10.86
CA PHE A 90 -26.81 28.01 -11.91
C PHE A 90 -25.38 28.17 -11.41
N VAL A 91 -25.11 29.21 -10.62
CA VAL A 91 -23.80 29.42 -9.99
C VAL A 91 -23.44 28.22 -9.11
N GLU A 92 -24.36 27.78 -8.23
CA GLU A 92 -24.15 26.63 -7.35
C GLU A 92 -23.86 25.34 -8.15
N ARG A 93 -24.51 25.14 -9.31
CA ARG A 93 -24.22 24.02 -10.20
C ARG A 93 -22.82 24.09 -10.80
N TYR A 94 -22.40 25.26 -11.28
CA TYR A 94 -21.04 25.43 -11.83
C TYR A 94 -19.95 25.30 -10.75
N GLU A 95 -20.20 25.79 -9.53
CA GLU A 95 -19.30 25.60 -8.39
C GLU A 95 -19.17 24.11 -8.04
N SER A 96 -20.29 23.38 -7.97
CA SER A 96 -20.29 21.92 -7.78
C SER A 96 -19.53 21.20 -8.90
N LEU A 97 -19.70 21.65 -10.15
CA LEU A 97 -18.99 21.10 -11.29
C LEU A 97 -17.48 21.36 -11.22
N ILE A 98 -17.05 22.55 -10.79
CA ILE A 98 -15.64 22.88 -10.54
C ILE A 98 -15.09 21.96 -9.43
N ALA A 99 -15.77 21.87 -8.29
CA ALA A 99 -15.32 21.05 -7.17
C ALA A 99 -15.16 19.57 -7.58
N ASN A 100 -16.15 18.99 -8.25
CA ASN A 100 -16.12 17.61 -8.72
C ASN A 100 -15.06 17.36 -9.79
N SER A 101 -14.89 18.30 -10.73
CA SER A 101 -13.90 18.18 -11.79
C SER A 101 -12.48 18.33 -11.24
N SER A 102 -12.26 19.26 -10.30
CA SER A 102 -10.98 19.42 -9.61
C SER A 102 -10.62 18.20 -8.79
N LYS A 103 -11.60 17.59 -8.09
CA LYS A 103 -11.40 16.33 -7.36
C LYS A 103 -10.96 15.19 -8.28
N ALA A 104 -11.68 15.00 -9.40
CA ALA A 104 -11.32 13.96 -10.38
C ALA A 104 -9.94 14.23 -11.01
N LEU A 105 -9.65 15.49 -11.34
CA LEU A 105 -8.38 15.90 -11.93
C LEU A 105 -7.21 15.65 -10.96
N ALA A 106 -7.35 16.06 -9.70
CA ALA A 106 -6.37 15.84 -8.64
C ALA A 106 -6.00 14.36 -8.51
N GLU A 107 -6.99 13.48 -8.52
CA GLU A 107 -6.78 12.04 -8.46
C GLU A 107 -6.08 11.47 -9.70
N LEU A 108 -6.52 11.90 -10.89
CA LEU A 108 -5.92 11.48 -12.16
C LEU A 108 -4.46 11.94 -12.33
N CYS A 109 -4.09 13.06 -11.71
CA CYS A 109 -2.73 13.59 -11.67
C CYS A 109 -1.81 12.82 -10.70
N GLY A 110 -2.35 11.96 -9.84
CA GLY A 110 -1.59 11.08 -8.95
C GLY A 110 -1.77 11.40 -7.46
N LYS A 111 -1.21 10.52 -6.62
CA LYS A 111 -1.47 10.53 -5.17
C LYS A 111 -1.01 11.80 -4.46
N THR A 112 0.10 12.42 -4.88
CA THR A 112 0.60 13.65 -4.26
C THR A 112 -0.31 14.85 -4.50
N ALA A 113 -1.07 14.84 -5.60
CA ALA A 113 -2.07 15.86 -5.91
C ALA A 113 -3.45 15.53 -5.33
N SER A 114 -3.68 14.27 -4.95
CA SER A 114 -4.97 13.79 -4.45
C SER A 114 -5.21 14.27 -3.02
N SER A 115 -6.46 14.60 -2.70
CA SER A 115 -6.90 14.73 -1.30
C SER A 115 -6.96 13.36 -0.62
N SER A 116 -7.41 13.31 0.63
CA SER A 116 -7.78 12.04 1.25
C SER A 116 -8.79 11.26 0.41
N LEU A 117 -8.61 9.93 0.35
CA LEU A 117 -9.39 9.01 -0.47
C LEU A 117 -9.82 7.80 0.34
N ASN A 118 -11.02 7.31 0.07
CA ASN A 118 -11.44 6.00 0.56
C ASN A 118 -11.01 4.93 -0.44
N VAL A 119 -10.33 3.89 0.05
CA VAL A 119 -9.87 2.74 -0.72
C VAL A 119 -10.42 1.48 -0.08
N CYS A 120 -10.98 0.58 -0.88
CA CYS A 120 -11.41 -0.74 -0.41
C CYS A 120 -10.37 -1.77 -0.83
N ILE A 121 -9.83 -2.48 0.15
CA ILE A 121 -8.95 -3.61 -0.07
C ILE A 121 -9.75 -4.87 0.24
N GLU A 122 -10.01 -5.66 -0.80
CA GLU A 122 -10.62 -6.98 -0.65
C GLU A 122 -9.55 -7.96 -0.16
N VAL A 123 -9.78 -8.52 1.03
CA VAL A 123 -9.08 -9.71 1.52
C VAL A 123 -10.05 -10.90 1.53
N TRP A 124 -9.59 -12.09 1.90
CA TRP A 124 -10.41 -13.30 1.87
C TRP A 124 -10.21 -14.11 3.13
N ASP A 125 -11.28 -14.73 3.63
CA ASP A 125 -11.17 -15.69 4.72
C ASP A 125 -10.64 -17.06 4.25
N SER A 126 -10.47 -17.99 5.18
CA SER A 126 -10.03 -19.36 4.90
C SER A 126 -11.00 -20.14 3.99
N ALA A 127 -12.26 -19.72 3.91
CA ALA A 127 -13.29 -20.28 3.04
C ALA A 127 -13.42 -19.51 1.71
N ALA A 128 -12.47 -18.61 1.41
CA ALA A 128 -12.46 -17.76 0.23
C ALA A 128 -13.62 -16.76 0.11
N ASN A 129 -14.33 -16.48 1.21
CA ASN A 129 -15.32 -15.40 1.24
C ASN A 129 -14.60 -14.06 1.24
N LYS A 130 -15.11 -13.13 0.43
CA LYS A 130 -14.59 -11.77 0.35
C LYS A 130 -14.85 -11.00 1.64
N ILE A 131 -13.82 -10.31 2.12
CA ILE A 131 -13.87 -9.40 3.24
C ILE A 131 -13.43 -8.02 2.72
N PRO A 132 -14.37 -7.09 2.48
CA PRO A 132 -14.03 -5.73 2.11
C PRO A 132 -13.55 -4.94 3.34
N LEU A 133 -12.35 -4.39 3.27
CA LEU A 133 -11.80 -3.47 4.29
C LEU A 133 -11.70 -2.08 3.67
N ILE A 134 -12.45 -1.11 4.20
CA ILE A 134 -12.49 0.26 3.69
C ILE A 134 -11.56 1.13 4.53
N ILE A 135 -10.53 1.62 3.88
CA ILE A 135 -9.48 2.44 4.46
C ILE A 135 -9.70 3.88 4.02
N ASN A 136 -9.55 4.82 4.94
CA ASN A 136 -9.29 6.21 4.61
C ASN A 136 -7.78 6.37 4.43
N GLU A 137 -7.31 6.56 3.19
CA GLU A 137 -5.95 7.03 2.91
C GLU A 137 -5.95 8.56 3.09
N PRO A 138 -5.17 9.12 4.02
CA PRO A 138 -5.09 10.58 4.18
C PRO A 138 -4.36 11.20 2.97
N ASP A 139 -4.40 12.52 2.87
CA ASP A 139 -3.61 13.19 1.84
C ASP A 139 -2.09 13.01 2.10
N PHE A 140 -1.31 13.15 1.03
CA PHE A 140 0.14 12.96 1.10
C PHE A 140 0.84 14.04 1.95
N SER A 141 0.36 15.28 1.92
CA SER A 141 0.98 16.40 2.64
C SER A 141 0.98 16.24 4.16
N HIS A 142 -0.04 15.61 4.73
CA HIS A 142 -0.18 15.48 6.18
C HIS A 142 0.32 14.15 6.74
N ALA A 143 0.57 13.14 5.89
CA ALA A 143 0.86 11.78 6.32
C ALA A 143 2.07 11.14 5.60
N ASP A 144 2.70 11.88 4.69
CA ASP A 144 3.92 11.50 3.95
C ASP A 144 3.86 10.04 3.43
N VAL A 145 4.89 9.23 3.70
CA VAL A 145 4.97 7.83 3.26
C VAL A 145 3.92 6.93 3.90
N GLY A 146 3.38 7.30 5.06
CA GLY A 146 2.32 6.57 5.75
C GLY A 146 0.94 6.75 5.12
N SER A 147 0.76 7.74 4.25
CA SER A 147 -0.51 8.00 3.55
C SER A 147 -0.98 6.87 2.65
N LYS A 148 -0.09 5.93 2.33
CA LYS A 148 -0.34 4.83 1.40
C LYS A 148 -0.37 3.48 2.11
N THR A 149 -1.28 2.62 1.66
CA THR A 149 -1.25 1.22 2.05
C THR A 149 -0.15 0.46 1.29
N TRP A 150 0.77 -0.13 2.02
CA TRP A 150 1.92 -0.86 1.48
C TRP A 150 1.63 -2.34 1.26
N GLY A 151 2.39 -2.95 0.35
CA GLY A 151 2.21 -4.36 -0.02
C GLY A 151 2.39 -5.32 1.17
N SER A 152 3.28 -4.98 2.12
CA SER A 152 3.48 -5.75 3.34
C SER A 152 2.21 -5.82 4.20
N SER A 153 1.50 -4.70 4.36
CA SER A 153 0.23 -4.66 5.09
C SER A 153 -0.86 -5.45 4.39
N VAL A 154 -0.90 -5.42 3.05
CA VAL A 154 -1.83 -6.26 2.26
C VAL A 154 -1.55 -7.75 2.47
N LEU A 155 -0.28 -8.15 2.48
CA LEU A 155 0.13 -9.53 2.70
C LEU A 155 -0.23 -9.99 4.13
N LEU A 156 0.13 -9.20 5.14
CA LEU A 156 -0.17 -9.52 6.53
C LEU A 156 -1.68 -9.60 6.79
N SER A 157 -2.47 -8.67 6.26
CA SER A 157 -3.93 -8.73 6.37
C SER A 157 -4.54 -9.93 5.68
N ARG A 158 -3.98 -10.40 4.56
CA ARG A 158 -4.39 -11.68 3.95
C ARG A 158 -4.10 -12.85 4.86
N TRP A 159 -2.94 -12.89 5.48
CA TRP A 159 -2.59 -13.95 6.43
C TRP A 159 -3.50 -13.94 7.66
N ILE A 160 -3.77 -12.76 8.22
CA ILE A 160 -4.72 -12.61 9.33
C ILE A 160 -6.13 -13.07 8.92
N SER A 161 -6.65 -12.58 7.79
CA SER A 161 -8.02 -12.89 7.33
C SER A 161 -8.20 -14.36 6.97
N ARG A 162 -7.19 -15.00 6.39
CA ARG A 162 -7.19 -16.44 6.11
C ARG A 162 -6.95 -17.29 7.35
N ASN A 163 -6.72 -16.66 8.51
CA ASN A 163 -6.33 -17.31 9.74
C ASN A 163 -5.12 -18.21 9.46
N GLU A 164 -4.04 -17.67 8.86
CA GLU A 164 -2.75 -18.35 8.63
C GLU A 164 -1.90 -18.48 9.90
N PHE A 165 -2.27 -17.73 10.93
CA PHE A 165 -1.92 -17.95 12.32
C PHE A 165 -3.14 -17.56 13.16
N ASN A 166 -3.43 -18.31 14.23
CA ASN A 166 -4.67 -18.14 14.97
C ASN A 166 -4.62 -16.95 15.93
N ILE A 167 -4.94 -15.77 15.41
CA ILE A 167 -4.90 -14.52 16.18
C ILE A 167 -5.91 -14.49 17.34
N SER A 168 -6.99 -15.28 17.27
CA SER A 168 -8.03 -15.35 18.33
C SER A 168 -7.55 -15.99 19.63
N LYS A 169 -6.36 -16.60 19.63
CA LYS A 169 -5.74 -17.12 20.85
C LYS A 169 -5.21 -16.02 21.76
N TYR A 170 -4.87 -14.87 21.20
CA TYR A 170 -4.21 -13.78 21.90
C TYR A 170 -5.23 -12.78 22.42
N SER A 171 -4.98 -12.19 23.58
CA SER A 171 -5.91 -11.33 24.30
C SER A 171 -5.48 -9.88 24.22
N ASN A 172 -4.18 -9.60 24.28
CA ASN A 172 -3.60 -8.27 24.30
C ASN A 172 -2.71 -8.12 23.06
N LEU A 173 -3.28 -7.52 22.04
CA LEU A 173 -2.68 -7.37 20.72
C LEU A 173 -2.14 -5.94 20.55
N LEU A 174 -1.01 -5.81 19.88
CA LEU A 174 -0.42 -4.53 19.50
C LEU A 174 -0.09 -4.51 18.01
N GLU A 175 -0.51 -3.46 17.30
CA GLU A 175 0.08 -3.11 16.01
C GLU A 175 1.05 -1.93 16.17
N ILE A 176 2.29 -2.14 15.74
CA ILE A 176 3.35 -1.11 15.71
C ILE A 176 3.45 -0.56 14.30
N GLY A 177 3.38 0.77 14.16
CA GLY A 177 3.50 1.46 12.87
C GLY A 177 2.34 1.10 11.94
N CYS A 178 1.12 1.35 12.39
CA CYS A 178 -0.07 0.88 11.70
C CYS A 178 -0.28 1.51 10.31
N GLY A 179 0.33 2.68 10.04
CA GLY A 179 0.15 3.41 8.79
C GLY A 179 -1.34 3.69 8.54
N THR A 180 -1.90 3.09 7.50
CA THR A 180 -3.32 3.22 7.15
C THR A 180 -4.28 2.39 8.03
N GLY A 181 -3.74 1.53 8.91
CA GLY A 181 -4.48 0.68 9.84
C GLY A 181 -5.05 -0.59 9.21
N LEU A 182 -4.59 -0.97 8.00
CA LEU A 182 -5.13 -2.13 7.28
C LEU A 182 -5.02 -3.43 8.08
N CYS A 183 -3.90 -3.68 8.78
CA CYS A 183 -3.75 -4.90 9.57
C CYS A 183 -4.71 -4.90 10.76
N SER A 184 -4.79 -3.80 11.52
CA SER A 184 -5.77 -3.63 12.59
C SER A 184 -7.21 -3.84 12.18
N LEU A 185 -7.62 -3.36 10.99
CA LEU A 185 -8.96 -3.64 10.46
C LEU A 185 -9.16 -5.14 10.22
N SER A 186 -8.15 -5.82 9.67
CA SER A 186 -8.18 -7.26 9.43
C SER A 186 -8.22 -8.06 10.74
N VAL A 187 -7.41 -7.69 11.74
CA VAL A 187 -7.43 -8.29 13.08
C VAL A 187 -8.82 -8.13 13.68
N SER A 188 -9.33 -6.90 13.70
CA SER A 188 -10.63 -6.59 14.29
C SER A 188 -11.76 -7.36 13.62
N ARG A 189 -11.71 -7.50 12.29
CA ARG A 189 -12.67 -8.30 11.52
C ARG A 189 -12.63 -9.77 11.89
N MET A 190 -11.44 -10.32 12.11
CA MET A 190 -11.24 -11.72 12.51
C MET A 190 -11.69 -12.00 13.94
N LEU A 191 -11.52 -11.03 14.83
CA LEU A 191 -11.90 -11.15 16.24
C LEU A 191 -13.37 -10.83 16.52
N LEU A 192 -14.13 -10.37 15.52
CA LEU A 192 -15.55 -10.11 15.68
C LEU A 192 -16.30 -11.35 16.17
N ASN A 193 -17.11 -11.17 17.21
CA ASN A 193 -17.89 -12.24 17.86
C ASN A 193 -17.02 -13.38 18.44
N SER A 194 -15.73 -13.13 18.69
CA SER A 194 -14.92 -14.05 19.50
C SER A 194 -15.57 -14.24 20.87
N SER A 195 -15.51 -15.46 21.41
CA SER A 195 -15.97 -15.73 22.78
C SER A 195 -15.00 -15.19 23.85
N LYS A 196 -13.77 -14.84 23.44
CA LYS A 196 -12.71 -14.34 24.32
C LYS A 196 -12.66 -12.81 24.24
N ASN A 197 -12.31 -12.17 25.35
CA ASN A 197 -12.06 -10.73 25.37
C ASN A 197 -10.68 -10.42 24.78
N HIS A 198 -10.67 -9.44 23.89
CA HIS A 198 -9.51 -8.94 23.17
C HIS A 198 -9.37 -7.42 23.39
N CYS A 199 -8.13 -6.99 23.56
CA CYS A 199 -7.71 -5.60 23.57
C CYS A 199 -6.69 -5.43 22.43
N LEU A 200 -7.02 -4.61 21.43
CA LEU A 200 -6.11 -4.28 20.33
C LEU A 200 -5.66 -2.82 20.48
N THR A 201 -4.37 -2.64 20.78
CA THR A 201 -3.72 -1.33 20.76
C THR A 201 -3.14 -1.08 19.36
N ILE A 202 -3.46 0.07 18.78
CA ILE A 202 -3.06 0.48 17.43
C ILE A 202 -2.18 1.70 17.56
N THR A 203 -0.97 1.66 17.00
CA THR A 203 0.01 2.73 17.21
C THR A 203 0.66 3.24 15.94
N ASP A 204 0.90 4.53 15.91
CA ASP A 204 1.69 5.24 14.91
C ASP A 204 2.26 6.52 15.51
N TYR A 205 3.19 7.18 14.82
CA TYR A 205 3.79 8.43 15.25
C TYR A 205 2.94 9.65 14.83
N LEU A 206 2.30 9.61 13.66
CA LEU A 206 1.59 10.77 13.10
C LEU A 206 0.10 10.81 13.48
N ASP A 207 -0.34 11.90 14.11
CA ASP A 207 -1.74 12.11 14.50
C ASP A 207 -2.71 12.02 13.30
N SER A 208 -2.29 12.48 12.13
CA SER A 208 -3.06 12.41 10.88
C SER A 208 -3.35 10.97 10.44
N LEU A 209 -2.40 10.05 10.65
CA LEU A 209 -2.58 8.62 10.39
C LEU A 209 -3.57 8.03 11.40
N LEU A 210 -3.42 8.35 12.69
CA LEU A 210 -4.32 7.87 13.74
C LEU A 210 -5.78 8.35 13.52
N ASP A 211 -5.97 9.60 13.09
CA ASP A 211 -7.27 10.12 12.68
C ASP A 211 -7.83 9.36 11.46
N SER A 212 -6.95 9.03 10.52
CA SER A 212 -7.29 8.23 9.35
C SER A 212 -7.77 6.83 9.75
N VAL A 213 -7.07 6.18 10.68
CA VAL A 213 -7.45 4.86 11.21
C VAL A 213 -8.84 4.91 11.84
N LYS A 214 -9.15 5.90 12.68
CA LYS A 214 -10.51 6.06 13.25
C LYS A 214 -11.58 6.12 12.15
N LYS A 215 -11.34 6.89 11.10
CA LYS A 215 -12.25 6.98 9.94
C LYS A 215 -12.38 5.64 9.23
N SER A 216 -11.28 4.92 9.02
CA SER A 216 -11.29 3.57 8.43
C SER A 216 -12.15 2.57 9.23
N PHE A 217 -12.10 2.63 10.56
CA PHE A 217 -12.97 1.80 11.42
C PHE A 217 -14.45 2.16 11.26
N LEU A 218 -14.80 3.45 11.26
CA LEU A 218 -16.18 3.89 11.04
C LEU A 218 -16.70 3.45 9.65
N LEU A 219 -15.86 3.50 8.62
CA LEU A 219 -16.21 3.10 7.26
C LEU A 219 -16.38 1.58 7.12
N THR A 220 -15.42 0.81 7.63
CA THR A 220 -15.41 -0.66 7.52
C THR A 220 -16.53 -1.29 8.36
N PHE A 221 -16.76 -0.77 9.55
CA PHE A 221 -17.74 -1.30 10.50
C PHE A 221 -18.98 -0.42 10.60
N LYS A 222 -19.42 0.20 9.49
CA LYS A 222 -20.59 1.12 9.42
C LYS A 222 -21.91 0.58 10.01
N HIS A 223 -22.04 -0.73 10.18
CA HIS A 223 -23.20 -1.41 10.77
C HIS A 223 -23.08 -1.60 12.29
N LYS A 224 -21.94 -1.23 12.86
CA LYS A 224 -21.67 -1.21 14.30
C LYS A 224 -21.75 0.25 14.77
N ASN A 225 -22.29 0.46 15.96
CA ASN A 225 -22.33 1.78 16.58
C ASN A 225 -20.99 2.08 17.26
N ILE A 226 -19.96 2.36 16.47
CA ILE A 226 -18.63 2.72 16.98
C ILE A 226 -18.64 4.19 17.39
N ILE A 227 -18.35 4.44 18.66
CA ILE A 227 -18.17 5.76 19.22
C ILE A 227 -16.79 5.79 19.87
N TRP A 228 -15.94 6.71 19.42
CA TRP A 228 -14.62 6.91 19.99
C TRP A 228 -14.72 7.82 21.22
N ASP A 229 -14.27 7.35 22.37
CA ASP A 229 -14.13 8.14 23.60
C ASP A 229 -12.66 8.09 24.04
N ASN A 230 -12.00 9.25 24.12
CA ASN A 230 -10.57 9.37 24.46
C ASN A 230 -9.65 8.39 23.67
N ASN A 231 -9.88 8.26 22.36
CA ASN A 231 -9.14 7.35 21.46
C ASN A 231 -9.33 5.84 21.73
N GLN A 232 -10.33 5.50 22.54
CA GLN A 232 -10.75 4.12 22.82
C GLN A 232 -12.16 3.86 22.29
N THR A 233 -12.45 2.61 21.96
CA THR A 233 -13.80 2.20 21.57
C THR A 233 -14.00 0.69 21.72
N HIS A 234 -15.25 0.24 21.63
CA HIS A 234 -15.60 -1.17 21.53
C HIS A 234 -16.30 -1.42 20.19
N ILE A 235 -15.81 -2.39 19.40
CA ILE A 235 -16.52 -2.78 18.16
C ILE A 235 -17.67 -3.76 18.48
N ASP A 236 -17.44 -4.62 19.47
CA ASP A 236 -18.45 -5.49 20.07
C ASP A 236 -18.16 -5.68 21.57
N SER A 237 -18.90 -6.58 22.25
CA SER A 237 -18.76 -6.78 23.69
C SER A 237 -17.39 -7.30 24.12
N ASN A 238 -16.65 -7.94 23.21
CA ASN A 238 -15.45 -8.69 23.50
C ASN A 238 -14.21 -8.13 22.79
N LEU A 239 -14.35 -7.05 21.99
CA LEU A 239 -13.24 -6.42 21.29
C LEU A 239 -13.13 -4.93 21.65
N HIS A 240 -12.17 -4.64 22.54
CA HIS A 240 -11.74 -3.30 22.89
C HIS A 240 -10.62 -2.82 21.96
N LEU A 241 -10.70 -1.58 21.51
CA LEU A 241 -9.69 -0.92 20.70
C LEU A 241 -9.15 0.31 21.41
N GLU A 242 -7.86 0.53 21.29
CA GLU A 242 -7.18 1.74 21.75
C GLU A 242 -6.21 2.25 20.69
N ILE A 243 -6.25 3.55 20.40
CA ILE A 243 -5.34 4.19 19.45
C ILE A 243 -4.40 5.13 20.22
N LEU A 244 -3.08 4.92 20.08
CA LEU A 244 -2.06 5.68 20.81
C LEU A 244 -0.99 6.22 19.86
N LYS A 245 -0.44 7.39 20.22
CA LYS A 245 0.75 7.94 19.58
C LYS A 245 1.99 7.26 20.13
N CYS A 246 2.82 6.67 19.27
CA CYS A 246 4.00 5.95 19.69
C CYS A 246 5.23 6.42 18.91
N ASP A 247 6.16 7.06 19.63
CA ASP A 247 7.53 7.25 19.16
C ASP A 247 8.38 6.07 19.64
N TRP A 248 8.82 5.23 18.72
CA TRP A 248 9.62 4.04 18.98
C TRP A 248 10.90 4.33 19.76
N PHE A 249 11.55 5.47 19.51
CA PHE A 249 12.82 5.83 20.13
C PHE A 249 12.65 6.42 21.54
N SER A 250 11.43 6.81 21.90
CA SER A 250 11.11 7.30 23.25
C SER A 250 11.25 6.22 24.34
N ILE A 251 11.44 4.94 23.98
CA ILE A 251 11.76 3.86 24.91
C ILE A 251 13.22 3.92 25.43
N ASN A 252 14.14 4.56 24.69
CA ASN A 252 15.58 4.56 25.01
C ASN A 252 15.89 4.95 26.48
N PRO A 253 15.32 6.04 27.05
CA PRO A 253 15.58 6.40 28.45
C PRO A 253 15.16 5.32 29.45
N ILE A 254 14.10 4.57 29.14
CA ILE A 254 13.52 3.56 30.03
C ILE A 254 14.38 2.31 30.06
N LEU A 255 14.88 1.91 28.88
CA LEU A 255 15.83 0.79 28.77
C LEU A 255 17.13 1.08 29.55
N ASN A 256 17.63 2.31 29.51
CA ASN A 256 18.83 2.70 30.23
C ASN A 256 18.63 2.74 31.76
N ASN A 257 17.46 3.22 32.22
CA ASN A 257 17.18 3.36 33.65
C ASN A 257 16.92 2.01 34.36
N ASN A 258 16.29 1.05 33.69
CA ASN A 258 15.95 -0.24 34.32
C ASN A 258 17.15 -1.11 34.69
N HIS A 259 18.34 -0.86 34.12
CA HIS A 259 19.59 -1.51 34.56
C HIS A 259 20.07 -1.08 35.96
N SER A 260 19.45 -0.05 36.56
CA SER A 260 19.84 0.48 37.86
C SER A 260 18.86 0.17 39.00
N LYS A 261 17.81 -0.64 38.78
CA LYS A 261 16.99 -1.13 39.90
C LYS A 261 17.79 -2.19 40.67
N PRO A 262 18.06 -1.99 41.98
CA PRO A 262 18.77 -2.96 42.79
C PRO A 262 17.86 -4.18 42.95
N SER A 263 18.25 -5.29 42.32
CA SER A 263 17.67 -6.60 42.60
C SER A 263 17.89 -6.90 44.09
N ASN A 264 16.82 -6.78 44.88
CA ASN A 264 16.76 -7.26 46.26
C ASN A 264 16.77 -8.79 46.26
N SER A 265 17.94 -9.39 46.02
CA SER A 265 18.20 -10.78 46.31
C SER A 265 19.69 -10.96 46.54
N ASN A 266 20.05 -11.06 47.82
CA ASN A 266 21.32 -11.65 48.25
C ASN A 266 21.41 -13.07 47.68
N GLN A 267 22.09 -13.28 46.56
CA GLN A 267 22.79 -14.54 46.26
C GLN A 267 23.63 -14.44 44.98
N VAL A 268 24.95 -14.53 45.22
CA VAL A 268 25.95 -15.33 44.45
C VAL A 268 26.39 -14.82 43.07
N ASN A 269 27.65 -14.37 43.05
CA ASN A 269 28.66 -14.48 42.00
C ASN A 269 28.17 -14.88 40.60
N GLU A 270 27.89 -13.88 39.75
CA GLU A 270 27.83 -14.08 38.31
C GLU A 270 28.71 -13.06 37.59
N THR A 271 29.70 -13.58 36.88
CA THR A 271 30.51 -12.92 35.85
C THR A 271 29.68 -12.66 34.58
N ASN A 272 28.50 -12.07 34.72
CA ASN A 272 27.62 -11.77 33.61
C ASN A 272 27.86 -10.33 33.17
N ASN A 273 28.49 -10.21 31.99
CA ASN A 273 28.55 -8.99 31.20
C ASN A 273 27.12 -8.45 31.02
N SER A 274 26.70 -7.56 31.91
CA SER A 274 25.52 -6.72 31.72
C SER A 274 25.74 -5.95 30.42
N LEU A 275 25.08 -6.38 29.35
CA LEU A 275 25.05 -5.68 28.07
C LEU A 275 24.36 -4.33 28.32
N SER A 276 25.14 -3.29 28.56
CA SER A 276 24.64 -1.92 28.50
C SER A 276 24.17 -1.68 27.07
N LEU A 277 22.86 -1.66 26.85
CA LEU A 277 22.29 -1.36 25.55
C LEU A 277 22.64 0.09 25.19
N SER A 278 23.40 0.28 24.12
CA SER A 278 23.77 1.62 23.64
C SER A 278 22.53 2.41 23.23
N PHE A 279 22.47 3.70 23.54
CA PHE A 279 21.41 4.58 23.03
C PHE A 279 21.37 4.51 21.49
N ILE A 280 20.17 4.37 20.90
CA ILE A 280 19.99 4.38 19.44
C ILE A 280 19.37 5.73 19.07
N GLU A 281 20.08 6.52 18.29
CA GLU A 281 19.56 7.78 17.77
C GLU A 281 18.49 7.52 16.69
N PRO A 282 17.40 8.31 16.63
CA PRO A 282 16.44 8.22 15.53
C PRO A 282 17.11 8.56 14.17
N PRO A 283 16.67 7.94 13.06
CA PRO A 283 17.26 8.20 11.75
C PRO A 283 16.94 9.63 11.28
N VAL A 284 17.92 10.30 10.68
CA VAL A 284 17.81 11.71 10.32
C VAL A 284 16.79 11.97 9.21
N ALA A 285 16.80 11.14 8.16
CA ALA A 285 16.07 11.40 6.92
C ALA A 285 14.53 11.40 7.07
N ASN A 286 13.98 10.55 7.94
CA ASN A 286 12.52 10.43 8.11
C ASN A 286 11.97 11.27 9.27
N TYR A 287 12.83 11.75 10.17
CA TYR A 287 12.43 12.50 11.37
C TYR A 287 12.72 14.01 11.28
N HIS A 288 13.69 14.45 10.45
CA HIS A 288 14.01 15.88 10.33
C HIS A 288 13.10 16.67 9.39
N ASP A 289 12.45 16.03 8.41
CA ASP A 289 11.48 16.72 7.54
C ASP A 289 10.23 17.18 8.31
N LEU A 290 9.99 16.63 9.50
CA LEU A 290 8.98 17.08 10.47
C LEU A 290 9.50 18.17 11.43
N ASN A 291 10.80 18.40 11.48
CA ASN A 291 11.46 19.42 12.32
C ASN A 291 11.62 20.77 11.60
N CYS A 292 10.77 21.10 10.64
CA CYS A 292 10.73 22.41 9.96
C CYS A 292 10.39 23.55 10.92
N GLU A 293 11.38 24.00 11.68
CA GLU A 293 11.31 24.97 12.79
C GLU A 293 10.25 24.61 13.85
N PRO A 294 10.41 25.05 15.11
CA PRO A 294 9.29 25.11 16.02
C PRO A 294 8.33 26.19 15.52
N GLN A 295 7.65 25.95 14.39
CA GLN A 295 6.37 26.56 14.15
C GLN A 295 5.54 26.24 15.38
N ILE A 296 4.95 27.29 15.92
CA ILE A 296 4.05 27.29 17.06
C ILE A 296 2.89 26.33 16.73
N TYR A 297 3.10 25.03 16.90
CA TYR A 297 2.05 24.04 17.04
C TYR A 297 1.48 24.24 18.45
N ASP A 298 0.75 25.35 18.58
CA ASP A 298 -0.15 25.59 19.69
C ASP A 298 -1.40 24.74 19.43
N GLU A 299 -1.30 23.43 19.62
CA GLU A 299 -2.44 22.54 19.82
C GLU A 299 -1.94 21.21 20.40
N LYS A 300 -2.37 20.90 21.63
CA LYS A 300 -2.08 19.65 22.32
C LYS A 300 -2.49 18.49 21.41
N SER A 301 -1.55 17.62 21.04
CA SER A 301 -1.88 16.34 20.40
C SER A 301 -3.05 15.70 21.16
N VAL A 302 -4.11 15.37 20.43
CA VAL A 302 -5.33 14.75 21.00
C VAL A 302 -5.03 13.30 21.40
N TYR A 303 -3.93 12.74 20.91
CA TYR A 303 -3.49 11.39 21.20
C TYR A 303 -2.57 11.37 22.42
N HIS A 304 -2.86 10.44 23.33
CA HIS A 304 -1.96 10.16 24.44
C HIS A 304 -0.68 9.51 23.90
N ASN A 305 0.46 10.00 24.39
CA ASN A 305 1.73 9.34 24.18
C ASN A 305 1.69 7.94 24.81
N TYR A 306 2.28 7.01 24.11
CA TYR A 306 2.42 5.63 24.53
C TYR A 306 3.11 5.53 25.90
N ASN A 307 2.47 4.84 26.86
CA ASN A 307 2.97 4.74 28.22
C ASN A 307 3.82 3.47 28.40
N TRP A 308 5.09 3.56 28.04
CA TRP A 308 6.05 2.47 28.19
C TRP A 308 6.11 1.86 29.59
N GLU A 309 6.03 2.65 30.66
CA GLU A 309 6.11 2.11 32.03
C GLU A 309 4.95 1.16 32.36
N LYS A 310 3.75 1.47 31.84
CA LYS A 310 2.55 0.63 32.02
C LYS A 310 2.49 -0.55 31.06
N SER A 311 3.19 -0.47 29.93
CA SER A 311 3.15 -1.47 28.86
C SER A 311 4.26 -2.54 28.95
N PHE A 312 5.03 -2.57 30.04
CA PHE A 312 6.03 -3.62 30.24
C PHE A 312 5.35 -5.00 30.29
N GLU A 313 5.78 -5.91 29.41
CA GLU A 313 5.25 -7.27 29.31
C GLU A 313 3.71 -7.37 29.19
N SER A 314 3.06 -6.38 28.56
CA SER A 314 1.60 -6.30 28.51
C SER A 314 0.94 -7.01 27.33
N TYR A 315 1.70 -7.42 26.30
CA TYR A 315 1.14 -7.97 25.06
C TYR A 315 1.49 -9.44 24.85
N ASP A 316 0.52 -10.23 24.43
CA ASP A 316 0.70 -11.64 24.05
C ASP A 316 0.80 -11.83 22.52
N CYS A 317 0.45 -10.82 21.72
CA CYS A 317 0.72 -10.80 20.29
C CYS A 317 1.08 -9.40 19.81
N ILE A 318 2.19 -9.28 19.10
CA ILE A 318 2.57 -8.03 18.43
C ILE A 318 2.63 -8.29 16.92
N ILE A 319 2.04 -7.39 16.14
CA ILE A 319 2.10 -7.42 14.68
C ILE A 319 2.73 -6.13 14.15
N ALA A 320 3.46 -6.24 13.05
CA ALA A 320 4.04 -5.09 12.36
C ALA A 320 4.12 -5.33 10.85
N SER A 321 3.84 -4.30 10.07
CA SER A 321 3.99 -4.35 8.61
C SER A 321 4.78 -3.14 8.11
N ASP A 322 5.83 -3.40 7.34
CA ASP A 322 6.68 -2.37 6.72
C ASP A 322 7.37 -1.42 7.70
N VAL A 323 7.80 -1.89 8.88
CA VAL A 323 8.39 -1.03 9.94
C VAL A 323 9.93 -0.89 9.88
N LEU A 324 10.60 -1.58 8.96
CA LEU A 324 12.05 -1.62 8.84
C LEU A 324 12.53 -0.71 7.70
N TYR A 325 12.44 0.61 7.92
CA TYR A 325 12.82 1.60 6.91
C TYR A 325 14.30 1.93 6.89
N GLU A 326 14.97 1.82 8.03
CA GLU A 326 16.34 2.28 8.28
C GLU A 326 17.01 1.33 9.28
N ILE A 327 18.35 1.38 9.37
CA ILE A 327 19.10 0.49 10.26
C ILE A 327 18.77 0.73 11.74
N GLU A 328 18.46 1.96 12.11
CA GLU A 328 18.05 2.35 13.46
C GLU A 328 16.73 1.67 13.86
N HIS A 329 15.79 1.51 12.91
CA HIS A 329 14.56 0.76 13.15
C HIS A 329 14.84 -0.72 13.42
N ALA A 330 15.76 -1.32 12.66
CA ALA A 330 16.21 -2.69 12.87
C ALA A 330 16.89 -2.90 14.23
N LEU A 331 17.47 -1.84 14.82
CA LEU A 331 18.08 -1.89 16.14
C LEU A 331 17.07 -1.64 17.29
N ILE A 332 16.13 -0.69 17.13
CA ILE A 332 15.23 -0.27 18.21
C ILE A 332 14.03 -1.22 18.38
N ILE A 333 13.47 -1.73 17.28
CA ILE A 333 12.27 -2.56 17.31
C ILE A 333 12.50 -3.84 18.14
N PRO A 334 13.58 -4.61 17.96
CA PRO A 334 13.84 -5.79 18.80
C PRO A 334 13.84 -5.49 20.30
N ARG A 335 14.36 -4.32 20.69
CA ARG A 335 14.37 -3.87 22.09
C ARG A 335 12.97 -3.55 22.60
N MET A 336 12.16 -2.88 21.79
CA MET A 336 10.75 -2.63 22.10
C MET A 336 9.99 -3.94 22.25
N ILE A 337 10.12 -4.87 21.30
CA ILE A 337 9.45 -6.17 21.35
C ILE A 337 9.85 -6.94 22.61
N ASN A 338 11.15 -6.99 22.92
CA ASN A 338 11.65 -7.62 24.15
C ASN A 338 11.06 -7.01 25.44
N TYR A 339 10.77 -5.70 25.43
CA TYR A 339 10.21 -4.98 26.56
C TYR A 339 8.68 -5.15 26.68
N LEU A 340 7.97 -5.17 25.54
CA LEU A 340 6.51 -5.17 25.48
C LEU A 340 5.89 -6.57 25.54
N LEU A 341 6.57 -7.56 24.97
CA LEU A 341 6.03 -8.91 24.85
C LEU A 341 6.05 -9.61 26.22
N ALA A 342 4.92 -10.16 26.63
CA ALA A 342 4.76 -10.84 27.91
C ALA A 342 5.76 -11.99 28.05
N ARG A 343 6.42 -12.14 29.21
CA ARG A 343 7.33 -13.27 29.46
C ARG A 343 6.66 -14.40 30.28
N SER A 344 5.45 -14.16 30.74
CA SER A 344 4.71 -15.00 31.67
C SER A 344 4.05 -16.24 31.04
N ILE A 345 4.82 -17.17 30.47
CA ILE A 345 4.43 -18.61 30.35
C ILE A 345 5.64 -19.55 30.61
N THR A 346 6.61 -19.14 31.42
CA THR A 346 7.79 -19.99 31.73
C THR A 346 7.62 -20.93 32.93
N SER A 347 6.48 -20.90 33.65
CA SER A 347 6.25 -21.87 34.74
C SER A 347 5.77 -23.24 34.26
N ALA A 348 5.25 -23.38 33.04
CA ALA A 348 4.72 -24.64 32.50
C ALA A 348 5.65 -25.38 31.51
N PHE A 349 6.59 -24.70 30.85
CA PHE A 349 7.45 -25.31 29.81
C PHE A 349 8.69 -26.08 30.33
N LYS A 350 8.70 -26.50 31.61
CA LYS A 350 9.83 -27.26 32.20
C LYS A 350 9.99 -28.70 31.67
N SER A 351 9.13 -29.20 30.78
CA SER A 351 9.39 -30.45 30.06
C SER A 351 10.14 -30.15 28.75
N SER A 352 11.47 -30.08 28.83
CA SER A 352 12.37 -29.78 27.70
C SER A 352 12.34 -30.77 26.51
N GLU A 353 11.56 -31.85 26.62
CA GLU A 353 11.51 -32.93 25.62
C GLU A 353 10.70 -32.57 24.36
N THR A 354 9.70 -31.68 24.45
CA THR A 354 8.85 -31.32 23.29
C THR A 354 9.56 -30.39 22.30
N PHE A 355 10.37 -29.44 22.81
CA PHE A 355 11.10 -28.49 21.97
C PHE A 355 12.33 -29.10 21.28
N THR A 356 12.93 -30.13 21.88
CA THR A 356 14.02 -30.89 21.24
C THR A 356 13.54 -31.67 20.01
N PHE A 357 12.25 -32.02 19.94
CA PHE A 357 11.66 -32.66 18.76
C PHE A 357 11.61 -31.70 17.55
N ILE A 358 11.34 -30.42 17.78
CA ILE A 358 11.27 -29.38 16.73
C ILE A 358 12.67 -29.08 16.16
N ASN A 359 13.71 -29.11 17.00
CA ASN A 359 15.10 -28.90 16.55
C ASN A 359 15.73 -30.12 15.85
N LYS A 360 15.14 -31.33 15.98
CA LYS A 360 15.68 -32.57 15.38
C LYS A 360 15.00 -32.98 14.07
N ALA A 361 13.81 -32.47 13.77
CA ALA A 361 13.30 -32.54 12.42
C ALA A 361 14.16 -31.59 11.58
N GLU A 362 15.01 -32.16 10.72
CA GLU A 362 15.77 -31.41 9.73
C GLU A 362 14.81 -30.54 8.91
N PHE A 363 14.69 -29.26 9.26
CA PHE A 363 14.07 -28.20 8.46
C PHE A 363 14.97 -27.87 7.25
N ASN A 364 15.38 -28.90 6.50
CA ASN A 364 16.03 -28.77 5.21
C ASN A 364 14.98 -28.38 4.16
N SER A 365 14.65 -27.09 4.17
CA SER A 365 14.53 -26.16 3.03
C SER A 365 13.80 -26.53 1.71
N ALA A 366 13.00 -27.60 1.59
CA ALA A 366 12.29 -27.84 0.32
C ALA A 366 10.80 -28.22 0.39
N ASP A 367 10.33 -28.98 1.38
CA ASP A 367 9.03 -29.68 1.24
C ASP A 367 7.94 -29.33 2.27
N ILE A 368 8.15 -28.38 3.18
CA ILE A 368 7.06 -27.88 4.03
C ILE A 368 6.28 -26.80 3.25
N THR A 369 5.67 -27.20 2.14
CA THR A 369 4.74 -26.37 1.36
C THR A 369 3.32 -26.42 1.91
N SER A 370 3.01 -27.37 2.81
CA SER A 370 1.68 -27.44 3.42
C SER A 370 1.57 -26.49 4.62
N SER A 371 0.91 -25.35 4.42
CA SER A 371 0.49 -24.39 5.47
C SER A 371 -0.10 -25.08 6.72
N LYS A 372 -0.70 -26.27 6.56
CA LYS A 372 -1.30 -27.09 7.62
C LYS A 372 -0.35 -27.50 8.76
N VAL A 373 0.90 -27.87 8.47
CA VAL A 373 1.85 -28.32 9.51
C VAL A 373 2.30 -27.16 10.38
N LEU A 374 2.44 -25.97 9.79
CA LEU A 374 2.77 -24.76 10.51
C LEU A 374 1.61 -24.30 11.40
N HIS A 375 0.38 -24.37 10.87
CA HIS A 375 -0.84 -24.14 11.65
C HIS A 375 -0.85 -24.95 12.92
N ASP A 376 -0.70 -26.27 12.78
CA ASP A 376 -0.73 -27.19 13.91
C ASP A 376 0.41 -26.89 14.90
N LEU A 377 1.58 -26.45 14.41
CA LEU A 377 2.73 -26.10 15.24
C LEU A 377 2.48 -24.80 16.04
N ILE A 378 2.13 -23.71 15.36
CA ILE A 378 1.83 -22.41 15.99
C ILE A 378 0.66 -22.59 16.95
N ASP A 379 -0.34 -23.38 16.56
CA ASP A 379 -1.52 -23.58 17.37
C ASP A 379 -1.26 -24.37 18.66
N GLN A 380 -0.22 -25.21 18.69
CA GLN A 380 0.19 -25.95 19.88
C GLN A 380 1.10 -25.14 20.80
N ILE A 381 1.67 -24.04 20.32
CA ILE A 381 2.56 -23.20 21.10
C ILE A 381 1.74 -22.13 21.82
N ASP A 382 1.50 -22.34 23.11
CA ASP A 382 0.94 -21.32 24.00
C ASP A 382 2.07 -20.38 24.45
N CYS A 383 2.58 -19.56 23.51
CA CYS A 383 3.56 -18.52 23.80
C CYS A 383 3.19 -17.20 23.13
N PRO A 384 3.64 -16.08 23.70
CA PRO A 384 3.54 -14.79 23.04
C PRO A 384 4.31 -14.77 21.73
N ILE A 385 3.78 -14.07 20.72
CA ILE A 385 4.37 -14.04 19.37
C ILE A 385 4.60 -12.61 18.88
N PHE A 386 5.61 -12.46 18.01
CA PHE A 386 5.80 -11.28 17.18
C PHE A 386 5.74 -11.69 15.71
N VAL A 387 4.84 -11.07 14.95
CA VAL A 387 4.70 -11.29 13.51
C VAL A 387 5.06 -10.02 12.76
N ILE A 388 6.07 -10.11 11.90
CA ILE A 388 6.53 -8.99 11.08
C ILE A 388 6.52 -9.36 9.60
N VAL A 389 6.03 -8.44 8.77
CA VAL A 389 6.18 -8.51 7.31
C VAL A 389 6.96 -7.29 6.85
N ALA A 390 8.12 -7.50 6.26
CA ALA A 390 8.99 -6.44 5.75
C ALA A 390 9.22 -6.60 4.23
N PRO A 391 9.31 -5.49 3.47
CA PRO A 391 9.54 -5.58 2.04
C PRO A 391 10.99 -5.95 1.73
N LEU A 392 11.18 -7.03 0.99
CA LEU A 392 12.49 -7.46 0.50
C LEU A 392 12.91 -6.62 -0.71
N ARG A 393 13.39 -5.40 -0.46
CA ARG A 393 14.04 -4.55 -1.47
C ARG A 393 15.53 -4.89 -1.51
N LYS A 394 16.16 -4.72 -2.67
CA LYS A 394 17.62 -4.97 -2.82
C LYS A 394 18.45 -4.18 -1.79
N THR A 395 17.95 -3.02 -1.37
CA THR A 395 18.61 -2.13 -0.42
C THR A 395 18.36 -2.50 1.05
N HIS A 396 17.35 -3.32 1.36
CA HIS A 396 16.89 -3.52 2.74
C HIS A 396 17.43 -4.78 3.45
N TRP A 397 18.29 -5.55 2.78
CA TRP A 397 18.81 -6.78 3.39
C TRP A 397 19.68 -6.53 4.62
N ASN A 398 20.33 -5.36 4.69
CA ASN A 398 21.13 -5.02 5.87
C ASN A 398 20.24 -4.83 7.10
N GLU A 399 19.10 -4.16 6.93
CA GLU A 399 18.10 -3.90 7.95
C GLU A 399 17.46 -5.20 8.41
N ILE A 400 17.11 -6.10 7.49
CA ILE A 400 16.60 -7.44 7.82
C ILE A 400 17.61 -8.24 8.63
N ASN A 401 18.86 -8.35 8.14
CA ASN A 401 19.90 -9.13 8.80
C ASN A 401 20.24 -8.56 10.19
N THR A 402 20.30 -7.23 10.31
CA THR A 402 20.51 -6.56 11.60
C THR A 402 19.34 -6.82 12.55
N PHE A 403 18.11 -6.68 12.07
CA PHE A 403 16.91 -6.94 12.86
C PHE A 403 16.90 -8.38 13.37
N GLU A 404 17.13 -9.38 12.51
CA GLU A 404 17.20 -10.78 12.90
C GLU A 404 18.33 -11.04 13.90
N SER A 405 19.51 -10.46 13.67
CA SER A 405 20.63 -10.58 14.61
C SER A 405 20.33 -9.99 15.98
N GLU A 406 19.62 -8.86 16.05
CA GLU A 406 19.22 -8.24 17.32
C GLU A 406 18.12 -9.04 18.02
N MET A 407 17.15 -9.59 17.29
CA MET A 407 16.13 -10.47 17.87
C MET A 407 16.76 -11.69 18.56
N VAL A 408 17.78 -12.30 17.94
CA VAL A 408 18.52 -13.42 18.54
C VAL A 408 19.24 -13.02 19.84
N LYS A 409 19.72 -11.78 19.97
CA LYS A 409 20.37 -11.29 21.21
C LYS A 409 19.39 -11.21 22.40
N PHE A 410 18.09 -11.11 22.12
CA PHE A 410 17.03 -11.11 23.12
C PHE A 410 16.35 -12.49 23.27
N ASP A 411 17.03 -13.56 22.87
CA ASP A 411 16.58 -14.95 22.95
C ASP A 411 15.27 -15.24 22.17
N PHE A 412 14.92 -14.40 21.18
CA PHE A 412 13.83 -14.73 20.27
C PHE A 412 14.23 -15.85 19.31
N LYS A 413 13.30 -16.79 19.11
CA LYS A 413 13.44 -17.87 18.14
C LYS A 413 12.55 -17.60 16.93
N ASN A 414 13.15 -17.61 15.73
CA ASN A 414 12.39 -17.64 14.50
C ASN A 414 11.68 -19.00 14.39
N ILE A 415 10.35 -18.99 14.45
CA ILE A 415 9.49 -20.16 14.31
C ILE A 415 9.00 -20.37 12.87
N TYR A 416 9.01 -19.32 12.06
CA TYR A 416 8.51 -19.32 10.70
C TYR A 416 9.07 -18.14 9.90
N GLN A 417 9.51 -18.43 8.69
CA GLN A 417 9.96 -17.45 7.72
C GLN A 417 9.53 -17.86 6.32
N LYS A 418 9.06 -16.89 5.54
CA LYS A 418 8.64 -17.10 4.17
C LYS A 418 8.85 -15.86 3.33
N ASP A 419 9.67 -16.01 2.29
CA ASP A 419 9.86 -14.98 1.27
C ASP A 419 8.82 -15.17 0.17
N ILE A 420 7.94 -14.20 -0.03
CA ILE A 420 6.87 -14.32 -1.01
C ILE A 420 6.43 -12.98 -1.59
N SER A 421 6.11 -12.98 -2.89
CA SER A 421 5.40 -11.85 -3.51
C SER A 421 3.88 -11.96 -3.29
N LEU A 422 3.18 -10.82 -3.34
CA LEU A 422 1.70 -10.80 -3.25
C LEU A 422 1.01 -11.72 -4.26
N GLN A 423 1.61 -11.92 -5.44
CA GLN A 423 1.08 -12.79 -6.50
C GLN A 423 1.26 -14.26 -6.14
N GLN A 424 2.47 -14.64 -5.74
CA GLN A 424 2.78 -16.02 -5.35
C GLN A 424 1.96 -16.43 -4.14
N ASP A 425 1.75 -15.53 -3.18
CA ASP A 425 0.90 -15.80 -2.00
C ASP A 425 -0.51 -16.19 -2.39
N LEU A 426 -1.10 -15.46 -3.34
CA LEU A 426 -2.42 -15.76 -3.88
C LEU A 426 -2.45 -17.05 -4.69
N GLU A 427 -1.44 -17.29 -5.52
CA GLU A 427 -1.35 -18.50 -6.35
C GLU A 427 -1.27 -19.76 -5.49
N ILE A 428 -0.40 -19.76 -4.47
CA ILE A 428 -0.24 -20.87 -3.53
C ILE A 428 -1.53 -21.10 -2.74
N TRP A 429 -2.16 -20.04 -2.24
CA TRP A 429 -3.41 -20.16 -1.49
C TRP A 429 -4.55 -20.70 -2.37
N ALA A 430 -4.69 -20.18 -3.60
CA ALA A 430 -5.67 -20.65 -4.57
C ALA A 430 -5.48 -22.13 -4.94
N GLU A 431 -4.23 -22.56 -5.15
CA GLU A 431 -3.90 -23.96 -5.39
C GLU A 431 -4.24 -24.83 -4.18
N GLY A 432 -3.95 -24.36 -2.97
CA GLY A 432 -4.32 -25.04 -1.72
C GLY A 432 -5.83 -25.26 -1.59
N LEU A 433 -6.66 -24.28 -1.97
CA LEU A 433 -8.11 -24.41 -2.00
C LEU A 433 -8.58 -25.47 -3.00
N LEU A 434 -8.02 -25.47 -4.21
CA LEU A 434 -8.35 -26.45 -5.26
C LEU A 434 -7.97 -27.89 -4.85
N ASN A 435 -6.81 -28.04 -4.22
CA ASN A 435 -6.35 -29.35 -3.75
C ASN A 435 -7.20 -29.86 -2.58
N ASN A 436 -7.49 -29.01 -1.59
CA ASN A 436 -8.32 -29.40 -0.45
C ASN A 436 -9.76 -29.74 -0.85
N THR A 437 -10.32 -29.04 -1.84
CA THR A 437 -11.65 -29.36 -2.36
C THR A 437 -11.64 -30.67 -3.14
N SER A 438 -10.66 -30.88 -4.03
CA SER A 438 -10.53 -32.13 -4.80
C SER A 438 -10.42 -33.36 -3.89
N VAL A 439 -9.60 -33.30 -2.84
CA VAL A 439 -9.45 -34.41 -1.86
C VAL A 439 -10.76 -34.70 -1.14
N LYS A 440 -11.47 -33.66 -0.65
CA LYS A 440 -12.79 -33.84 0.00
C LYS A 440 -13.81 -34.49 -0.93
N PHE A 441 -13.76 -34.20 -2.23
CA PHE A 441 -14.67 -34.79 -3.20
C PHE A 441 -14.37 -36.27 -3.46
N GLU A 442 -13.09 -36.67 -3.53
CA GLU A 442 -12.71 -38.07 -3.65
C GLU A 442 -13.12 -38.87 -2.40
N ASP A 443 -12.92 -38.29 -1.21
CA ASP A 443 -13.35 -38.90 0.05
C ASP A 443 -14.87 -39.08 0.10
N ILE A 444 -15.65 -38.05 -0.27
CA ILE A 444 -17.12 -38.11 -0.32
C ILE A 444 -17.58 -39.16 -1.34
N LYS A 445 -16.99 -39.20 -2.54
CA LYS A 445 -17.31 -40.22 -3.56
C LYS A 445 -17.02 -41.64 -3.05
N SER A 446 -15.94 -41.85 -2.31
CA SER A 446 -15.61 -43.14 -1.71
C SER A 446 -16.61 -43.56 -0.62
N ILE A 447 -17.07 -42.62 0.22
CA ILE A 447 -18.06 -42.87 1.27
C ILE A 447 -19.43 -43.19 0.67
N ILE A 448 -19.82 -42.50 -0.40
CA ILE A 448 -21.08 -42.74 -1.09
C ILE A 448 -21.06 -44.10 -1.79
N SER A 449 -19.96 -44.43 -2.49
CA SER A 449 -19.79 -45.71 -3.18
C SER A 449 -19.77 -46.91 -2.24
N SER A 450 -19.42 -46.72 -0.97
CA SER A 450 -19.39 -47.78 0.05
C SER A 450 -20.69 -47.94 0.84
N LYS A 451 -21.64 -46.98 0.74
CA LYS A 451 -22.91 -47.00 1.47
C LYS A 451 -24.13 -47.33 0.60
N THR A 452 -23.95 -47.42 -0.71
CA THR A 452 -25.04 -47.70 -1.65
C THR A 452 -25.16 -49.20 -1.88
N ASP A 453 -26.04 -49.85 -1.12
CA ASP A 453 -26.55 -51.19 -1.45
C ASP A 453 -27.55 -51.08 -2.60
N ASP A 454 -27.12 -51.44 -3.82
CA ASP A 454 -27.80 -51.85 -5.08
C ASP A 454 -29.22 -51.38 -5.50
N ASN A 455 -29.94 -50.52 -4.78
CA ASN A 455 -31.37 -50.29 -5.08
C ASN A 455 -31.86 -48.83 -5.20
N ASN A 456 -30.98 -47.81 -5.31
CA ASN A 456 -31.47 -46.43 -5.51
C ASN A 456 -30.55 -45.51 -6.34
N ASP A 457 -30.31 -45.87 -7.60
CA ASP A 457 -29.47 -45.11 -8.55
C ASP A 457 -29.87 -43.63 -8.76
N ASN A 458 -31.15 -43.28 -8.62
CA ASN A 458 -31.62 -41.91 -8.87
C ASN A 458 -31.14 -40.89 -7.82
N ASP A 459 -30.94 -41.31 -6.57
CA ASP A 459 -30.44 -40.42 -5.52
C ASP A 459 -28.93 -40.19 -5.66
N LEU A 460 -28.21 -41.20 -6.16
CA LEU A 460 -26.78 -41.11 -6.47
C LEU A 460 -26.52 -40.06 -7.56
N TYR A 461 -27.29 -40.11 -8.66
CA TYR A 461 -27.17 -39.13 -9.76
C TYR A 461 -27.47 -37.69 -9.32
N ARG A 462 -28.44 -37.48 -8.43
CA ARG A 462 -28.75 -36.14 -7.90
C ARG A 462 -27.60 -35.62 -7.04
N LEU A 463 -27.02 -36.47 -6.21
CA LEU A 463 -25.93 -36.10 -5.31
C LEU A 463 -24.64 -35.79 -6.09
N ASP A 464 -24.30 -36.60 -7.09
CA ASP A 464 -23.17 -36.34 -8.00
C ASP A 464 -23.36 -35.01 -8.75
N SER A 465 -24.57 -34.71 -9.22
CA SER A 465 -24.87 -33.43 -9.88
C SER A 465 -24.68 -32.22 -8.95
N SER A 466 -25.11 -32.31 -7.68
CA SER A 466 -24.90 -31.23 -6.71
C SER A 466 -23.42 -31.07 -6.32
N ILE A 467 -22.67 -32.17 -6.27
CA ILE A 467 -21.23 -32.17 -6.03
C ILE A 467 -20.49 -31.46 -7.18
N ASP A 468 -20.85 -31.77 -8.43
CA ASP A 468 -20.24 -31.14 -9.61
C ASP A 468 -20.56 -29.64 -9.71
N GLU A 469 -21.77 -29.23 -9.31
CA GLU A 469 -22.17 -27.82 -9.21
C GLU A 469 -21.30 -27.07 -8.17
N LEU A 470 -21.16 -27.61 -6.96
CA LEU A 470 -20.32 -27.03 -5.91
C LEU A 470 -18.83 -26.96 -6.30
N CYS A 471 -18.34 -28.00 -7.01
CA CYS A 471 -17.01 -28.03 -7.62
C CYS A 471 -16.82 -26.87 -8.60
N THR A 472 -17.83 -26.63 -9.43
CA THR A 472 -17.81 -25.58 -10.46
C THR A 472 -17.84 -24.19 -9.82
N GLU A 473 -18.69 -23.98 -8.83
CA GLU A 473 -18.74 -22.73 -8.05
C GLU A 473 -17.40 -22.42 -7.38
N THR A 474 -16.78 -23.42 -6.74
CA THR A 474 -15.46 -23.25 -6.10
C THR A 474 -14.39 -22.89 -7.13
N LYS A 475 -14.34 -23.59 -8.27
CA LYS A 475 -13.39 -23.29 -9.36
C LYS A 475 -13.62 -21.89 -9.91
N MET A 476 -14.88 -21.46 -10.08
CA MET A 476 -15.23 -20.11 -10.50
C MET A 476 -14.77 -19.06 -9.49
N ALA A 477 -15.00 -19.29 -8.19
CA ALA A 477 -14.53 -18.38 -7.14
C ALA A 477 -13.00 -18.24 -7.15
N VAL A 478 -12.26 -19.34 -7.27
CA VAL A 478 -10.79 -19.34 -7.39
C VAL A 478 -10.33 -18.61 -8.66
N MET A 479 -10.98 -18.85 -9.80
CA MET A 479 -10.69 -18.12 -11.03
C MET A 479 -10.98 -16.62 -10.91
N ASP A 480 -12.07 -16.24 -10.24
CA ASP A 480 -12.43 -14.85 -9.98
C ASP A 480 -11.42 -14.16 -9.07
N ILE A 481 -10.93 -14.84 -8.02
CA ILE A 481 -9.83 -14.37 -7.19
C ILE A 481 -8.59 -14.10 -8.06
N MET A 482 -8.14 -15.10 -8.82
CA MET A 482 -6.96 -14.95 -9.70
C MET A 482 -7.14 -13.85 -10.76
N ASN A 483 -8.36 -13.70 -11.30
CA ASN A 483 -8.67 -12.71 -12.33
C ASN A 483 -8.80 -11.29 -11.77
N ASN A 484 -9.37 -11.12 -10.57
CA ASN A 484 -9.46 -9.82 -9.91
C ASN A 484 -8.07 -9.34 -9.47
N CYS A 485 -7.19 -10.24 -9.02
CA CYS A 485 -5.80 -9.88 -8.69
C CYS A 485 -4.98 -9.46 -9.91
N LYS A 486 -5.22 -10.06 -11.09
CA LYS A 486 -4.63 -9.57 -12.36
C LYS A 486 -5.14 -8.18 -12.77
N LYS A 487 -6.27 -7.74 -12.22
CA LYS A 487 -6.87 -6.42 -12.47
C LYS A 487 -6.46 -5.38 -11.42
N ASP A 488 -5.80 -5.79 -10.33
CA ASP A 488 -5.24 -4.88 -9.32
C ASP A 488 -4.37 -3.81 -10.01
N PRO A 489 -4.64 -2.51 -9.78
CA PRO A 489 -3.87 -1.41 -10.34
C PRO A 489 -2.36 -1.54 -10.13
N LEU A 490 -1.92 -2.20 -9.05
CA LEU A 490 -0.50 -2.43 -8.74
C LEU A 490 0.17 -3.48 -9.65
N MET A 491 -0.59 -4.31 -10.35
CA MET A 491 -0.10 -5.48 -11.09
C MET A 491 -0.19 -5.37 -12.61
N LYS A 492 -0.72 -4.26 -13.14
CA LYS A 492 -0.87 -4.06 -14.59
C LYS A 492 0.40 -3.54 -15.25
N ASN A 493 1.27 -4.46 -15.71
CA ASN A 493 2.22 -4.12 -16.77
C ASN A 493 2.26 -5.15 -17.90
N LYS A 494 1.18 -5.23 -18.69
CA LYS A 494 1.15 -5.95 -19.99
C LYS A 494 2.23 -5.46 -20.97
N LYS A 495 2.84 -4.29 -20.73
CA LYS A 495 3.90 -3.70 -21.58
C LYS A 495 5.18 -4.53 -21.54
N SER A 496 5.47 -5.22 -20.45
CA SER A 496 6.69 -6.02 -20.30
C SER A 496 6.71 -7.24 -21.23
N GLN A 497 5.56 -7.84 -21.56
CA GLN A 497 5.54 -9.10 -22.32
C GLN A 497 5.94 -8.97 -23.79
N TYR A 498 5.70 -7.82 -24.45
CA TYR A 498 6.18 -7.61 -25.83
C TYR A 498 7.67 -7.29 -25.89
N PHE A 499 8.17 -6.60 -24.85
CA PHE A 499 9.58 -6.27 -24.67
C PHE A 499 10.40 -7.52 -24.33
N ILE A 500 9.95 -8.30 -23.34
CA ILE A 500 10.58 -9.55 -22.89
C ILE A 500 10.62 -10.63 -23.99
N LYS A 501 9.57 -10.71 -24.84
CA LYS A 501 9.50 -11.72 -25.92
C LYS A 501 10.22 -11.28 -27.21
N ASN A 502 10.96 -10.17 -27.20
CA ASN A 502 11.68 -9.60 -28.35
C ASN A 502 10.82 -9.48 -29.63
N LYS A 503 9.52 -9.20 -29.49
CA LYS A 503 8.58 -9.09 -30.63
C LYS A 503 8.52 -7.65 -31.13
N SER A 504 9.68 -7.10 -31.52
CA SER A 504 9.86 -5.69 -31.92
C SER A 504 8.87 -5.24 -32.99
N LYS A 505 8.53 -6.08 -33.98
CA LYS A 505 7.53 -5.77 -35.02
C LYS A 505 6.11 -5.61 -34.48
N LYS A 506 5.70 -6.41 -33.49
CA LYS A 506 4.37 -6.28 -32.87
C LYS A 506 4.29 -5.06 -31.97
N LEU A 507 5.37 -4.78 -31.22
CA LEU A 507 5.51 -3.55 -30.45
C LEU A 507 5.46 -2.31 -31.36
N TRP A 508 6.21 -2.32 -32.46
CA TRP A 508 6.23 -1.22 -33.44
C TRP A 508 4.90 -1.05 -34.17
N SER A 509 4.21 -2.15 -34.50
CA SER A 509 2.87 -2.09 -35.09
C SER A 509 1.85 -1.55 -34.09
N TRP A 510 1.95 -1.90 -32.82
CA TRP A 510 1.09 -1.38 -31.75
C TRP A 510 1.33 0.11 -31.54
N ILE A 511 2.59 0.55 -31.46
CA ILE A 511 2.97 1.97 -31.42
C ILE A 511 2.31 2.70 -32.60
N LYS A 512 2.59 2.28 -33.85
CA LYS A 512 2.04 2.91 -35.06
C LYS A 512 0.51 2.95 -35.13
N ASN A 513 -0.18 1.98 -34.52
CA ASN A 513 -1.64 1.97 -34.50
C ASN A 513 -2.21 2.93 -33.45
N LYS A 514 -1.47 3.22 -32.37
CA LYS A 514 -1.89 4.09 -31.26
C LYS A 514 -1.64 5.58 -31.52
N ILE A 515 -0.64 5.94 -32.31
CA ILE A 515 -0.34 7.35 -32.70
C ILE A 515 -1.15 7.85 -33.91
N GLY A 516 -2.03 7.03 -34.49
CA GLY A 516 -2.79 7.39 -35.69
C GLY A 516 -1.93 7.46 -36.96
N ARG A 517 -2.51 7.08 -38.12
CA ARG A 517 -1.85 7.21 -39.44
C ARG A 517 -1.90 8.67 -39.92
N GLY A 518 -1.30 9.58 -39.18
CA GLY A 518 -1.39 11.02 -39.49
C GLY A 518 -0.37 11.93 -38.80
N PHE A 519 0.50 11.43 -37.91
CA PHE A 519 1.55 12.29 -37.37
C PHE A 519 2.67 12.51 -38.39
N ILE A 520 2.74 13.72 -38.91
CA ILE A 520 4.01 14.34 -39.31
C ILE A 520 4.88 14.34 -38.04
N PRO A 521 6.14 13.90 -38.10
CA PRO A 521 7.00 13.82 -36.92
C PRO A 521 7.00 15.15 -36.17
N ILE A 522 6.81 15.12 -34.84
CA ILE A 522 6.97 16.30 -33.96
C ILE A 522 8.38 16.92 -34.14
N SER A 523 9.36 16.13 -34.60
CA SER A 523 10.68 16.60 -35.01
C SER A 523 10.73 17.48 -36.26
N ASN A 524 9.61 17.69 -36.96
CA ASN A 524 9.51 18.53 -38.16
C ASN A 524 8.76 19.85 -37.96
N GLY A 525 8.31 20.19 -36.75
CA GLY A 525 7.76 21.52 -36.46
C GLY A 525 8.79 22.64 -36.69
N PRO A 526 8.38 23.86 -37.07
CA PRO A 526 9.29 25.01 -37.14
C PRO A 526 9.86 25.33 -35.75
N VAL A 527 11.13 25.74 -35.70
CA VAL A 527 11.81 26.17 -34.46
C VAL A 527 12.05 27.67 -34.53
N LEU A 528 11.85 28.42 -33.45
CA LEU A 528 12.18 29.85 -33.42
C LEU A 528 13.71 30.03 -33.36
N GLY A 529 14.29 30.75 -34.32
CA GLY A 529 15.69 31.17 -34.27
C GLY A 529 15.94 32.26 -33.24
N THR A 530 17.21 32.51 -32.94
CA THR A 530 17.62 33.59 -32.01
C THR A 530 17.27 35.00 -32.50
N ASP A 531 16.92 35.13 -33.77
CA ASP A 531 16.44 36.36 -34.43
C ASP A 531 14.91 36.48 -34.44
N GLY A 532 14.19 35.51 -33.84
CA GLY A 532 12.73 35.46 -33.79
C GLY A 532 12.08 34.88 -35.05
N ASN A 533 12.86 34.45 -36.06
CA ASN A 533 12.32 33.87 -37.28
C ASN A 533 12.02 32.37 -37.14
N LEU A 534 10.95 31.88 -37.78
CA LEU A 534 10.61 30.46 -37.81
C LEU A 534 11.52 29.70 -38.80
N ILE A 535 12.33 28.79 -38.26
CA ILE A 535 13.25 27.94 -39.01
C ILE A 535 12.59 26.58 -39.26
N ILE A 536 12.31 26.30 -40.53
CA ILE A 536 11.68 25.05 -41.00
C ILE A 536 12.69 24.04 -41.58
N VAL A 537 13.91 24.46 -41.90
CA VAL A 537 14.95 23.61 -42.53
C VAL A 537 15.69 22.79 -41.46
N GLN A 538 15.70 21.46 -41.60
CA GLN A 538 16.18 20.53 -40.57
C GLN A 538 17.61 20.82 -40.06
N ASN A 539 18.56 21.08 -40.97
CA ASN A 539 19.94 21.34 -40.58
C ASN A 539 20.09 22.66 -39.81
N GLN A 540 19.25 23.66 -40.10
CA GLN A 540 19.25 24.93 -39.35
C GLN A 540 18.60 24.76 -37.98
N LYS A 541 17.57 23.91 -37.84
CA LYS A 541 16.99 23.58 -36.53
C LYS A 541 18.03 22.95 -35.60
N LEU A 542 18.85 22.03 -36.12
CA LEU A 542 19.92 21.40 -35.33
C LEU A 542 20.92 22.43 -34.79
N LEU A 543 21.26 23.45 -35.58
CA LEU A 543 22.14 24.55 -35.14
C LEU A 543 21.49 25.40 -34.05
N VAL A 544 20.19 25.68 -34.14
CA VAL A 544 19.44 26.42 -33.11
C VAL A 544 19.42 25.65 -31.79
N TRP A 545 19.13 24.35 -31.86
CA TRP A 545 19.15 23.48 -30.68
C TRP A 545 20.54 23.39 -30.06
N ALA A 546 21.58 23.17 -30.86
CA ALA A 546 22.96 23.13 -30.36
C ALA A 546 23.33 24.40 -29.60
N LYS A 547 23.02 25.58 -30.16
CA LYS A 547 23.28 26.87 -29.53
C LYS A 547 22.44 27.11 -28.27
N HIS A 548 21.19 26.64 -28.25
CA HIS A 548 20.32 26.73 -27.08
C HIS A 548 20.88 25.91 -25.91
N PHE A 549 21.31 24.67 -26.16
CA PHE A 549 21.89 23.81 -25.13
C PHE A 549 23.29 24.29 -24.69
N GLU A 550 24.07 24.86 -25.59
CA GLU A 550 25.34 25.53 -25.25
C GLU A 550 25.09 26.68 -24.26
N GLY A 551 24.08 27.53 -24.50
CA GLY A 551 23.72 28.61 -23.57
C GLY A 551 23.14 28.14 -22.23
N LEU A 552 22.51 26.97 -22.17
CA LEU A 552 22.07 26.36 -20.90
C LEU A 552 23.24 25.79 -20.09
N ALA A 553 24.35 25.43 -20.75
CA ALA A 553 25.56 24.93 -20.11
C ALA A 553 26.48 26.07 -19.62
N GLU A 554 26.31 27.30 -20.11
CA GLU A 554 27.01 28.48 -19.61
C GLU A 554 26.38 28.95 -18.28
N ASP A 555 27.14 28.84 -17.18
CA ASP A 555 26.77 29.41 -15.88
C ASP A 555 26.77 30.94 -15.95
N SER A 556 25.63 31.50 -16.32
CA SER A 556 25.38 32.94 -16.38
C SER A 556 24.99 33.54 -15.02
N THR A 557 24.86 32.71 -13.97
CA THR A 557 24.42 33.16 -12.63
C THR A 557 25.52 33.77 -11.78
N GLY A 558 26.80 33.66 -12.17
CA GLY A 558 27.89 34.31 -11.45
C GLY A 558 28.04 33.85 -9.99
N ASN A 559 27.54 32.66 -9.66
CA ASN A 559 27.68 32.07 -8.34
C ASN A 559 29.13 31.59 -8.16
N LYS A 560 30.00 32.50 -7.70
CA LYS A 560 31.27 32.08 -7.11
C LYS A 560 30.95 31.25 -5.86
N PRO A 561 31.44 30.01 -5.74
CA PRO A 561 31.10 29.13 -4.64
C PRO A 561 31.56 29.76 -3.31
N SER A 562 30.63 29.89 -2.37
CA SER A 562 30.90 30.20 -0.97
C SER A 562 31.70 29.06 -0.34
N ARG A 563 32.55 29.41 0.64
CA ARG A 563 33.68 28.64 1.19
C ARG A 563 33.39 27.29 1.88
N ASP A 564 32.16 26.78 1.84
CA ASP A 564 31.77 25.53 2.51
C ASP A 564 31.29 24.47 1.52
N THR A 565 32.02 24.31 0.42
CA THR A 565 31.79 23.22 -0.53
C THR A 565 32.67 22.04 -0.16
N LEU A 566 32.06 20.85 -0.12
CA LEU A 566 32.78 19.58 -0.05
C LEU A 566 33.90 19.59 -1.09
N PRO A 567 35.14 19.19 -0.74
CA PRO A 567 36.27 19.29 -1.66
C PRO A 567 36.04 18.53 -2.97
N GLU A 568 35.19 17.50 -2.97
CA GLU A 568 34.78 16.75 -4.17
C GLU A 568 33.99 17.60 -5.19
N CYS A 569 33.36 18.70 -4.76
CA CYS A 569 32.62 19.60 -5.65
C CYS A 569 33.53 20.57 -6.44
N ASN A 570 34.82 20.64 -6.10
CA ASN A 570 35.81 21.46 -6.83
C ASN A 570 36.52 20.67 -7.93
N ASP A 571 36.29 19.37 -8.02
CA ASP A 571 36.82 18.57 -9.12
C ASP A 571 36.13 18.94 -10.42
N ILE A 572 36.92 19.21 -11.46
CA ILE A 572 36.40 19.49 -12.80
C ILE A 572 35.62 18.26 -13.26
N ILE A 573 34.31 18.41 -13.43
CA ILE A 573 33.44 17.35 -13.96
C ILE A 573 33.97 16.99 -15.36
N THR A 574 34.58 15.82 -15.47
CA THR A 574 35.05 15.32 -16.77
C THR A 574 33.90 14.67 -17.52
N TRP A 575 34.00 14.65 -18.85
CA TRP A 575 33.06 13.90 -19.69
C TRP A 575 33.01 12.40 -19.31
N GLU A 576 34.11 11.84 -18.81
CA GLU A 576 34.15 10.46 -18.31
C GLU A 576 33.30 10.28 -17.05
N SER A 577 33.36 11.24 -16.11
CA SER A 577 32.53 11.25 -14.91
C SER A 577 31.04 11.32 -15.24
N ILE A 578 30.66 12.11 -16.25
CA ILE A 578 29.27 12.21 -16.74
C ILE A 578 28.82 10.87 -17.33
N LYS A 579 29.64 10.23 -18.17
CA LYS A 579 29.32 8.90 -18.73
C LYS A 579 29.16 7.83 -17.65
N ILE A 580 30.01 7.84 -16.62
CA ILE A 580 29.90 6.92 -15.48
C ILE A 580 28.58 7.15 -14.73
N ALA A 581 28.21 8.40 -14.46
CA ALA A 581 26.95 8.75 -13.79
C ALA A 581 25.71 8.36 -14.62
N ILE A 582 25.74 8.59 -15.94
CA ILE A 582 24.66 8.17 -16.86
C ILE A 582 24.55 6.64 -16.89
N LYS A 583 25.67 5.90 -16.92
CA LYS A 583 25.67 4.43 -16.84
C LYS A 583 25.10 3.90 -15.53
N ALA A 584 25.46 4.54 -14.42
CA ALA A 584 24.98 4.19 -13.09
C ALA A 584 23.49 4.51 -12.89
N THR A 585 22.92 5.38 -13.71
CA THR A 585 21.49 5.74 -13.61
C THR A 585 20.61 4.53 -13.96
N PRO A 586 19.69 4.08 -13.08
CA PRO A 586 18.82 2.94 -13.34
C PRO A 586 17.94 3.15 -14.59
N ASN A 587 17.69 2.09 -15.36
CA ASN A 587 16.70 2.13 -16.43
C ASN A 587 15.30 2.34 -15.83
N ASN A 588 14.45 3.07 -16.55
CA ASN A 588 13.11 3.50 -16.17
C ASN A 588 13.04 4.48 -15.00
N LYS A 589 14.14 5.21 -14.72
CA LYS A 589 14.06 6.37 -13.83
C LYS A 589 13.17 7.42 -14.49
N ALA A 590 12.30 8.06 -13.70
CA ALA A 590 11.52 9.19 -14.18
C ALA A 590 12.44 10.26 -14.79
N ALA A 591 12.00 10.87 -15.88
CA ALA A 591 12.74 11.96 -16.50
C ALA A 591 12.98 13.08 -15.48
N GLY A 592 14.14 13.74 -15.58
CA GLY A 592 14.44 14.91 -14.75
C GLY A 592 13.55 16.09 -15.13
N ILE A 593 13.86 17.27 -14.57
CA ILE A 593 13.18 18.52 -14.95
C ILE A 593 13.32 18.84 -16.45
N ASP A 594 14.31 18.26 -17.11
CA ASP A 594 14.53 18.32 -18.56
C ASP A 594 13.51 17.50 -19.38
N GLY A 595 12.72 16.63 -18.74
CA GLY A 595 11.74 15.76 -19.40
C GLY A 595 12.37 14.65 -20.26
N VAL A 596 13.69 14.42 -20.15
CA VAL A 596 14.41 13.43 -20.96
C VAL A 596 14.57 12.11 -20.18
N PRO A 597 14.02 10.98 -20.66
CA PRO A 597 14.21 9.68 -20.03
C PRO A 597 15.68 9.26 -20.02
N SER A 598 16.11 8.56 -18.95
CA SER A 598 17.48 8.04 -18.79
C SER A 598 17.98 7.20 -19.97
N GLU A 599 17.07 6.56 -20.69
CA GLU A 599 17.31 5.75 -21.87
C GLU A 599 17.78 6.57 -23.07
N ILE A 600 17.27 7.80 -23.23
CA ILE A 600 17.70 8.71 -24.30
C ILE A 600 19.15 9.12 -24.06
N TRP A 601 19.50 9.45 -22.82
CA TRP A 601 20.87 9.80 -22.43
C TRP A 601 21.87 8.68 -22.72
N LYS A 602 21.46 7.42 -22.53
CA LYS A 602 22.28 6.23 -22.84
C LYS A 602 22.41 5.94 -24.33
N ILE A 603 21.50 6.43 -25.17
CA ILE A 603 21.58 6.27 -26.63
C ILE A 603 22.62 7.22 -27.23
N CYS A 604 22.76 8.43 -26.67
CA CYS A 604 23.76 9.41 -27.10
C CYS A 604 25.22 9.03 -26.77
N GLU A 605 25.43 7.88 -26.11
CA GLU A 605 26.76 7.36 -25.73
C GLU A 605 27.41 6.50 -26.82
N ASN A 606 26.63 6.05 -27.82
CA ASN A 606 27.13 5.34 -29.02
C ASN A 606 27.24 6.30 -30.21
#